data_AF-A0A958G7Y4-F1
#
_entry.id   AF-A0A958G7Y4-F1
#
_cell.length_a   1.000
_cell.length_b   1.000
_cell.length_c   1.000
_cell.angle_alpha   90.00
_cell.angle_beta   90.00
_cell.angle_gamma   90.00
#
_symmetry.space_group_name_H-M   'P 1'
#
loop_
_entity.id
_entity.type
_entity.pdbx_description
1 polymer ?
#
loop_
_entity_poly.entity_id
_entity_poly.type
_entity_poly.pdbx_seq_one_letter_code
_entity_poly.pdbx_strand_id
1 'polypeptide(L)'
;MDKNTTTGIILIVLLTFVWLWISQPEMPPEQIRQSEARPDSAAGTTPDSEQTPRPDLVAETEIAAEPAPEVAALPPSRNGDIRSDSTIKQIHVENQFLKATITNAAGARLVEWTLKKYEFHADGKDRGKVNLVLGNEVLLTGQPNLDEVTNGLDVEIVDRNGKPVELAKHTMFTDLLDGTTITLDEANPTREIEFYLPVENGRIVQKYIFYYDRYAVDLVIRFENLRDYIDNSWYSLKWENGLKATEENLTDDYSYAIAYAYQNGELEKLNISDEPEEVFPPGSTTSWTAIRTKYFLAAIIPHQRENLTVALSGYPGKVGEVTTKTYTTKLGVPFPPNRSGVSQDTFTVYMGPMDISTLSPYGVDLENLVMNKDWYEGIFRPISRWIVLPSFKFLRTFIPNYGLVIIIFSILIKLLLHPLTKKSYESMSHMQELQPLMTELKEKYKNDPQRMQRETMKLYKERGVNPLGGCLPMLLQMPLLFALFIVFRSTIQLRGEPFALWIHDLSRPDMLPL
;
A
#
# COMPACT_ATOMS: atom_id res chain seq x y z
N MET A 1 20.48 -44.86 11.85
CA MET A 1 20.71 -43.74 10.92
C MET A 1 22.12 -43.90 10.39
N ASP A 2 22.31 -43.92 9.06
CA ASP A 2 23.65 -44.09 8.49
C ASP A 2 24.53 -42.91 8.94
N LYS A 3 25.84 -43.13 9.15
CA LYS A 3 26.73 -42.05 9.61
C LYS A 3 26.63 -40.87 8.66
N ASN A 4 26.59 -41.13 7.35
CA ASN A 4 26.47 -40.11 6.32
C ASN A 4 25.12 -39.37 6.31
N THR A 5 24.01 -40.02 6.67
CA THR A 5 22.70 -39.36 6.79
C THR A 5 22.61 -38.52 8.06
N THR A 6 23.26 -38.97 9.13
CA THR A 6 23.35 -38.22 10.39
C THR A 6 24.26 -37.00 10.21
N THR A 7 25.39 -37.17 9.52
CA THR A 7 26.25 -36.07 9.11
C THR A 7 25.50 -35.11 8.20
N GLY A 8 24.69 -35.58 7.25
CA GLY A 8 23.89 -34.72 6.36
C GLY A 8 22.82 -33.89 7.08
N ILE A 9 22.07 -34.48 8.03
CA ILE A 9 21.09 -33.74 8.83
C ILE A 9 21.80 -32.77 9.79
N ILE A 10 22.91 -33.18 10.40
CA ILE A 10 23.73 -32.28 11.23
C ILE A 10 24.29 -31.13 10.39
N LEU A 11 24.70 -31.37 9.13
CA LEU A 11 25.19 -30.34 8.22
C LEU A 11 24.08 -29.39 7.79
N ILE A 12 22.88 -29.89 7.53
CA ILE A 12 21.71 -29.05 7.20
C ILE A 12 21.31 -28.21 8.41
N VAL A 13 21.26 -28.81 9.61
CA VAL A 13 20.96 -28.08 10.86
C VAL A 13 22.03 -27.04 11.18
N LEU A 14 23.32 -27.38 11.00
CA LEU A 14 24.43 -26.43 11.15
C LEU A 14 24.39 -25.34 10.09
N LEU A 15 24.09 -25.65 8.83
CA LEU A 15 23.94 -24.65 7.77
C LEU A 15 22.76 -23.72 8.06
N THR A 16 21.63 -24.24 8.55
CA THR A 16 20.50 -23.40 8.96
C THR A 16 20.82 -22.56 10.18
N PHE A 17 21.60 -23.06 11.15
CA PHE A 17 22.02 -22.30 12.32
C PHE A 17 23.09 -21.25 12.01
N VAL A 18 24.05 -21.56 11.15
CA VAL A 18 25.06 -20.62 10.66
C VAL A 18 24.41 -19.56 9.79
N TRP A 19 23.43 -19.93 8.96
CA TRP A 19 22.63 -18.97 8.21
C TRP A 19 21.76 -18.09 9.13
N LEU A 20 21.15 -18.65 10.18
CA LEU A 20 20.44 -17.88 11.21
C LEU A 20 21.38 -16.95 12.00
N TRP A 21 22.63 -17.35 12.24
CA TRP A 21 23.64 -16.56 12.95
C TRP A 21 24.21 -15.42 12.09
N ILE A 22 24.48 -15.68 10.81
CA ILE A 22 24.93 -14.67 9.83
C ILE A 22 23.78 -13.71 9.45
N SER A 23 22.53 -14.17 9.51
CA SER A 23 21.36 -13.35 9.20
C SER A 23 20.81 -12.57 10.41
N GLN A 24 21.50 -12.58 11.55
CA GLN A 24 21.21 -11.64 12.63
C GLN A 24 21.79 -10.27 12.23
N PRO A 25 21.02 -9.18 12.28
CA PRO A 25 21.56 -7.85 11.99
C PRO A 25 22.67 -7.52 12.99
N GLU A 26 23.90 -7.32 12.50
CA GLU A 26 24.99 -6.79 13.32
C GLU A 26 24.61 -5.38 13.77
N MET A 27 24.50 -5.17 15.09
CA MET A 27 24.39 -3.81 15.63
C MET A 27 25.69 -3.05 15.29
N PRO A 28 25.61 -1.88 14.62
CA PRO A 28 26.80 -1.12 14.25
C PRO A 28 27.61 -0.67 15.48
N PRO A 29 28.93 -0.83 15.50
CA PRO A 29 29.79 -0.53 16.65
C PRO A 29 29.93 0.97 17.00
N GLU A 30 29.24 1.87 16.30
CA GLU A 30 29.31 3.32 16.55
C GLU A 30 28.49 3.78 17.76
N GLN A 31 27.44 3.03 18.16
CA GLN A 31 26.59 3.44 19.29
C GLN A 31 27.25 3.25 20.67
N ILE A 32 28.28 2.41 20.78
CA ILE A 32 29.00 2.18 22.05
C ILE A 32 30.10 3.24 22.28
N ARG A 33 30.66 3.83 21.22
CA ARG A 33 31.76 4.80 21.35
C ARG A 33 31.31 6.22 21.67
N GLN A 34 30.06 6.59 21.36
CA GLN A 34 29.53 7.92 21.64
C GLN A 34 28.99 8.07 23.07
N SER A 35 28.73 6.97 23.80
CA SER A 35 28.24 7.04 25.18
C SER A 35 29.34 7.18 26.24
N GLU A 36 30.62 6.95 25.91
CA GLU A 36 31.72 6.93 26.91
C GLU A 36 32.69 8.12 26.84
N ALA A 37 32.54 9.06 25.91
CA ALA A 37 33.46 10.19 25.77
C ALA A 37 32.81 11.56 26.08
N ARG A 38 32.57 11.83 27.37
CA ARG A 38 32.61 13.20 27.93
C ARG A 38 33.18 13.12 29.36
N PRO A 39 34.25 13.86 29.63
CA PRO A 39 34.08 15.01 30.52
C PRO A 39 34.82 16.29 30.07
N ASP A 40 34.15 17.40 30.35
CA ASP A 40 34.60 18.72 30.82
C ASP A 40 35.71 19.57 30.16
N SER A 41 35.37 20.87 30.13
CA SER A 41 36.20 22.08 30.14
C SER A 41 36.52 22.80 28.81
N ALA A 42 35.74 23.87 28.60
CA ALA A 42 36.15 25.27 28.60
C ALA A 42 37.24 25.81 27.65
N ALA A 43 36.84 26.90 26.99
CA ALA A 43 37.60 28.12 26.66
C ALA A 43 38.61 28.09 25.49
N GLY A 44 38.39 29.03 24.56
CA GLY A 44 39.48 29.87 24.06
C GLY A 44 39.75 29.86 22.55
N THR A 45 39.38 31.00 21.94
CA THR A 45 40.27 31.81 21.07
C THR A 45 40.31 31.49 19.57
N THR A 46 39.80 32.47 18.80
CA THR A 46 40.09 32.77 17.40
C THR A 46 41.59 32.97 17.15
N PRO A 47 42.07 32.75 15.91
CA PRO A 47 42.64 33.89 15.21
C PRO A 47 42.24 33.99 13.73
N ASP A 48 42.59 35.15 13.23
CA ASP A 48 42.08 35.93 12.10
C ASP A 48 42.75 35.62 10.75
N SER A 49 42.08 36.06 9.69
CA SER A 49 42.61 36.58 8.41
C SER A 49 43.49 35.70 7.50
N GLU A 50 42.96 35.42 6.29
CA GLU A 50 43.60 35.91 5.06
C GLU A 50 42.60 36.05 3.89
N GLN A 51 42.41 37.29 3.43
CA GLN A 51 41.72 37.70 2.21
C GLN A 51 42.71 37.86 1.06
N THR A 52 42.39 37.39 -0.15
CA THR A 52 42.57 38.15 -1.42
C THR A 52 41.82 37.47 -2.60
N PRO A 53 41.58 38.11 -3.76
CA PRO A 53 40.32 38.80 -4.08
C PRO A 53 39.56 38.24 -5.32
N ARG A 54 38.32 38.70 -5.51
CA ARG A 54 37.52 38.54 -6.75
C ARG A 54 38.05 39.42 -7.89
N PRO A 55 37.80 39.02 -9.15
CA PRO A 55 37.51 39.95 -10.23
C PRO A 55 36.01 39.94 -10.59
N ASP A 56 35.46 41.13 -10.73
CA ASP A 56 34.07 41.43 -11.09
C ASP A 56 33.85 41.52 -12.62
N LEU A 57 32.62 41.18 -13.00
CA LEU A 57 31.78 41.72 -14.10
C LEU A 57 32.08 41.35 -15.56
N VAL A 58 31.14 40.58 -16.15
CA VAL A 58 30.63 40.82 -17.50
C VAL A 58 29.11 40.91 -17.42
N ALA A 59 28.57 41.98 -17.99
CA ALA A 59 27.17 42.39 -17.94
C ALA A 59 26.23 41.39 -18.62
N GLU A 60 25.12 41.08 -17.94
CA GLU A 60 24.01 40.32 -18.50
C GLU A 60 22.95 41.29 -19.05
N THR A 61 22.55 41.07 -20.30
CA THR A 61 21.62 41.92 -21.03
C THR A 61 20.19 41.55 -20.64
N GLU A 62 19.47 42.54 -20.11
CA GLU A 62 18.09 42.47 -19.66
C GLU A 62 17.14 42.29 -20.87
N ILE A 63 16.48 41.13 -20.97
CA ILE A 63 15.33 40.92 -21.87
C ILE A 63 14.07 41.06 -21.00
N ALA A 64 13.28 42.08 -21.31
CA ALA A 64 12.05 42.44 -20.61
C ALA A 64 11.02 41.29 -20.63
N ALA A 65 10.54 40.90 -19.45
CA ALA A 65 9.37 40.05 -19.28
C ALA A 65 8.10 40.90 -19.35
N GLU A 66 7.13 40.47 -20.15
CA GLU A 66 5.77 41.00 -20.23
C GLU A 66 5.04 40.83 -18.87
N PRO A 67 4.26 41.82 -18.39
CA PRO A 67 3.60 41.70 -17.10
C PRO A 67 2.42 40.71 -17.15
N ALA A 68 2.38 39.84 -16.14
CA ALA A 68 1.25 38.95 -15.85
C ALA A 68 -0.04 39.76 -15.59
N PRO A 69 -1.24 39.22 -15.91
CA PRO A 69 -2.49 39.94 -15.74
C PRO A 69 -2.79 40.24 -14.26
N GLU A 70 -3.25 41.47 -14.02
CA GLU A 70 -3.57 42.04 -12.72
C GLU A 70 -4.74 41.31 -12.06
N VAL A 71 -4.45 40.55 -10.99
CA VAL A 71 -5.45 39.91 -10.12
C VAL A 71 -6.10 41.00 -9.25
N ALA A 72 -7.43 41.05 -9.23
CA ALA A 72 -8.20 42.02 -8.46
C ALA A 72 -7.77 42.04 -6.97
N ALA A 73 -7.32 43.20 -6.49
CA ALA A 73 -6.86 43.39 -5.12
C ALA A 73 -8.02 43.26 -4.12
N LEU A 74 -7.88 42.33 -3.16
CA LEU A 74 -8.78 42.20 -2.02
C LEU A 74 -8.53 43.33 -0.99
N PRO A 75 -9.57 43.82 -0.29
CA PRO A 75 -9.42 44.87 0.72
C PRO A 75 -8.60 44.38 1.93
N PRO A 76 -7.87 45.28 2.63
CA PRO A 76 -6.96 44.90 3.72
C PRO A 76 -7.72 44.33 4.93
N SER A 77 -7.24 43.19 5.44
CA SER A 77 -7.79 42.48 6.61
C SER A 77 -7.27 43.06 7.94
N ARG A 78 -8.11 43.04 8.97
CA ARG A 78 -7.72 43.25 10.38
C ARG A 78 -7.67 41.87 11.05
N ASN A 79 -6.50 41.52 11.62
CA ASN A 79 -6.22 40.37 12.48
C ASN A 79 -6.48 38.98 11.88
N GLY A 80 -5.44 38.16 11.67
CA GLY A 80 -5.45 36.69 11.86
C GLY A 80 -6.42 35.81 11.08
N ASP A 81 -7.37 36.37 10.33
CA ASP A 81 -8.57 35.65 9.93
C ASP A 81 -8.36 34.85 8.64
N ILE A 82 -8.70 33.57 8.71
CA ILE A 82 -8.93 32.69 7.56
C ILE A 82 -10.32 33.01 7.01
N ARG A 83 -10.41 33.30 5.72
CA ARG A 83 -11.69 33.60 5.07
C ARG A 83 -12.18 32.38 4.32
N SER A 84 -13.33 31.85 4.71
CA SER A 84 -13.98 30.73 4.01
C SER A 84 -15.07 31.20 3.05
N ASP A 85 -15.29 30.45 1.97
CA ASP A 85 -16.46 30.64 1.10
C ASP A 85 -17.73 30.28 1.88
N SER A 86 -18.80 31.06 1.67
CA SER A 86 -20.11 30.81 2.27
C SER A 86 -20.95 29.79 1.47
N THR A 87 -20.52 29.47 0.25
CA THR A 87 -21.22 28.58 -0.67
C THR A 87 -20.48 27.27 -0.84
N ILE A 88 -21.23 26.18 -0.83
CA ILE A 88 -20.70 24.85 -1.12
C ILE A 88 -20.95 24.55 -2.58
N LYS A 89 -19.91 24.08 -3.25
CA LYS A 89 -19.86 23.80 -4.68
C LYS A 89 -19.30 22.41 -4.89
N GLN A 90 -19.98 21.62 -5.70
CA GLN A 90 -19.57 20.29 -6.10
C GLN A 90 -19.14 20.29 -7.57
N ILE A 91 -18.00 19.68 -7.83
CA ILE A 91 -17.40 19.55 -9.15
C ILE A 91 -17.28 18.07 -9.44
N HIS A 92 -17.91 17.63 -10.53
CA HIS A 92 -17.89 16.25 -10.98
C HIS A 92 -16.85 16.08 -12.08
N VAL A 93 -16.01 15.06 -11.95
CA VAL A 93 -14.99 14.71 -12.94
C VAL A 93 -15.16 13.26 -13.34
N GLU A 94 -15.24 13.00 -14.63
CA GLU A 94 -15.35 11.66 -15.19
C GLU A 94 -14.21 11.40 -16.17
N ASN A 95 -13.45 10.33 -15.96
CA ASN A 95 -12.39 9.88 -16.87
C ASN A 95 -12.68 8.47 -17.41
N GLN A 96 -11.73 7.80 -18.06
CA GLN A 96 -11.94 6.45 -18.60
C GLN A 96 -12.33 5.43 -17.52
N PHE A 97 -11.81 5.57 -16.30
CA PHE A 97 -11.84 4.54 -15.26
C PHE A 97 -12.74 4.85 -14.06
N LEU A 98 -12.99 6.13 -13.78
CA LEU A 98 -13.67 6.56 -12.56
C LEU A 98 -14.57 7.78 -12.77
N LYS A 99 -15.45 7.97 -11.79
CA LYS A 99 -16.21 9.20 -11.55
C LYS A 99 -15.80 9.72 -10.17
N ALA A 100 -15.39 10.97 -10.10
CA ALA A 100 -15.00 11.63 -8.87
C ALA A 100 -15.86 12.87 -8.64
N THR A 101 -16.13 13.15 -7.38
CA THR A 101 -16.75 14.41 -6.97
C THR A 101 -15.83 15.09 -5.97
N ILE A 102 -15.45 16.34 -6.25
CA ILE A 102 -14.73 17.22 -5.33
C ILE A 102 -15.68 18.32 -4.88
N THR A 103 -15.68 18.61 -3.58
CA THR A 103 -16.37 19.78 -3.04
C THR A 103 -15.35 20.84 -2.66
N ASN A 104 -15.69 22.12 -2.75
CA ASN A 104 -14.87 23.19 -2.18
C ASN A 104 -14.91 23.22 -0.64
N ALA A 105 -15.87 22.52 -0.03
CA ALA A 105 -15.96 22.35 1.42
C ALA A 105 -14.86 21.42 1.97
N ALA A 106 -14.64 21.48 3.28
CA ALA A 106 -13.70 20.64 4.02
C ALA A 106 -12.29 20.54 3.40
N GLY A 107 -11.75 21.69 2.98
CA GLY A 107 -10.40 21.76 2.40
C GLY A 107 -10.33 21.13 1.02
N ALA A 108 -11.24 21.51 0.12
CA ALA A 108 -11.36 20.97 -1.23
C ALA A 108 -11.43 19.43 -1.27
N ARG A 109 -12.35 18.85 -0.49
CA ARG A 109 -12.41 17.40 -0.22
C ARG A 109 -12.84 16.59 -1.44
N LEU A 110 -12.16 15.47 -1.67
CA LEU A 110 -12.66 14.36 -2.51
C LEU A 110 -13.77 13.62 -1.74
N VAL A 111 -15.01 13.71 -2.22
CA VAL A 111 -16.19 13.14 -1.54
C VAL A 111 -16.72 11.87 -2.20
N GLU A 112 -16.38 11.67 -3.47
CA GLU A 112 -16.73 10.46 -4.22
C GLU A 112 -15.56 10.03 -5.09
N TRP A 113 -15.31 8.72 -5.13
CA TRP A 113 -14.33 8.10 -6.02
C TRP A 113 -14.84 6.73 -6.49
N THR A 114 -15.72 6.77 -7.48
CA THR A 114 -16.47 5.62 -7.98
C THR A 114 -15.75 4.98 -9.16
N LEU A 115 -15.35 3.71 -9.02
CA LEU A 115 -14.63 2.97 -10.05
C LEU A 115 -15.59 2.28 -11.03
N LYS A 116 -15.54 2.65 -12.31
CA LYS A 116 -16.52 2.19 -13.32
C LYS A 116 -16.49 0.69 -13.58
N LYS A 117 -15.32 0.06 -13.42
CA LYS A 117 -15.10 -1.35 -13.74
C LYS A 117 -15.57 -2.30 -12.62
N TYR A 118 -15.62 -1.84 -11.37
CA TYR A 118 -15.77 -2.74 -10.22
C TYR A 118 -17.15 -2.61 -9.60
N GLU A 119 -17.88 -3.73 -9.55
CA GLU A 119 -19.19 -3.81 -8.88
C GLU A 119 -19.03 -4.00 -7.37
N PHE A 120 -19.99 -3.47 -6.62
CA PHE A 120 -20.15 -3.68 -5.20
C PHE A 120 -21.42 -4.50 -4.96
N HIS A 121 -21.24 -5.71 -4.41
CA HIS A 121 -22.33 -6.58 -4.03
C HIS A 121 -22.42 -6.63 -2.50
N ALA A 122 -23.62 -6.44 -1.95
CA ALA A 122 -23.90 -6.65 -0.53
C ALA A 122 -25.31 -7.22 -0.34
N ASP A 123 -25.44 -8.15 0.61
CA ASP A 123 -26.68 -8.87 0.94
C ASP A 123 -27.26 -9.64 -0.26
N GLY A 124 -26.39 -10.22 -1.08
CA GLY A 124 -26.79 -10.89 -2.32
C GLY A 124 -27.45 -10.00 -3.38
N LYS A 125 -27.33 -8.66 -3.27
CA LYS A 125 -27.85 -7.69 -4.24
C LYS A 125 -26.74 -6.82 -4.82
N ASP A 126 -26.93 -6.41 -6.06
CA ASP A 126 -26.12 -5.36 -6.69
C ASP A 126 -26.42 -4.02 -5.99
N ARG A 127 -25.38 -3.42 -5.41
CA ARG A 127 -25.43 -2.12 -4.71
C ARG A 127 -24.78 -1.02 -5.55
N GLY A 128 -24.46 -1.29 -6.81
CA GLY A 128 -23.82 -0.36 -7.73
C GLY A 128 -22.30 -0.54 -7.79
N LYS A 129 -21.59 0.54 -8.10
CA LYS A 129 -20.13 0.52 -8.30
C LYS A 129 -19.37 0.71 -6.99
N VAL A 130 -18.14 0.20 -6.94
CA VAL A 130 -17.23 0.44 -5.82
C VAL A 130 -16.91 1.94 -5.72
N ASN A 131 -17.19 2.53 -4.56
CA ASN A 131 -16.74 3.87 -4.18
C ASN A 131 -15.73 3.74 -3.04
N LEU A 132 -14.56 4.37 -3.18
CA LEU A 132 -13.46 4.25 -2.23
C LEU A 132 -13.50 5.27 -1.09
N VAL A 133 -14.21 6.40 -1.25
CA VAL A 133 -14.27 7.46 -0.24
C VAL A 133 -15.27 7.11 0.87
N LEU A 134 -14.81 7.20 2.12
CA LEU A 134 -15.61 6.94 3.31
C LEU A 134 -16.36 8.19 3.79
N GLY A 135 -17.66 8.03 4.10
CA GLY A 135 -18.35 8.86 5.10
C GLY A 135 -18.51 10.36 4.80
N ASN A 136 -18.45 10.79 3.54
CA ASN A 136 -18.55 12.21 3.17
C ASN A 136 -19.92 12.62 2.63
N GLU A 137 -20.96 11.82 2.87
CA GLU A 137 -22.33 12.09 2.42
C GLU A 137 -22.91 13.36 3.05
N VAL A 138 -22.48 13.70 4.27
CA VAL A 138 -22.86 14.96 4.95
C VAL A 138 -22.42 16.17 4.13
N LEU A 139 -21.26 16.11 3.47
CA LEU A 139 -20.76 17.19 2.60
C LEU A 139 -21.57 17.38 1.32
N LEU A 140 -22.46 16.43 1.00
CA LEU A 140 -23.42 16.55 -0.09
C LEU A 140 -24.70 17.29 0.32
N THR A 141 -24.85 17.62 1.61
CA THR A 141 -26.00 18.36 2.14
C THR A 141 -25.76 19.87 2.07
N GLY A 142 -26.83 20.68 2.05
CA GLY A 142 -26.72 22.13 1.82
C GLY A 142 -26.02 22.93 2.93
N GLN A 143 -25.85 22.37 4.14
CA GLN A 143 -25.16 22.99 5.28
C GLN A 143 -24.50 21.91 6.17
N PRO A 144 -23.35 21.33 5.76
CA PRO A 144 -22.64 20.32 6.54
C PRO A 144 -22.01 20.92 7.79
N ASN A 145 -22.03 20.16 8.88
CA ASN A 145 -21.16 20.43 10.02
C ASN A 145 -19.75 19.92 9.70
N LEU A 146 -18.81 20.85 9.43
CA LEU A 146 -17.44 20.48 9.06
C LEU A 146 -16.67 19.80 10.21
N ASP A 147 -17.07 20.02 11.47
CA ASP A 147 -16.44 19.37 12.63
C ASP A 147 -16.68 17.85 12.68
N GLU A 148 -17.66 17.35 11.91
CA GLU A 148 -17.95 15.92 11.80
C GLU A 148 -17.19 15.24 10.64
N VAL A 149 -16.54 16.03 9.78
CA VAL A 149 -15.79 15.51 8.63
C VAL A 149 -14.41 15.07 9.10
N THR A 150 -14.21 13.76 9.12
CA THR A 150 -12.99 13.15 9.64
C THR A 150 -12.30 12.22 8.63
N ASN A 151 -12.83 12.10 7.41
CA ASN A 151 -12.40 11.07 6.45
C ASN A 151 -11.78 11.66 5.17
N GLY A 152 -10.69 11.05 4.70
CA GLY A 152 -10.05 11.37 3.43
C GLY A 152 -8.89 12.34 3.55
N LEU A 153 -8.57 12.99 2.44
CA LEU A 153 -7.39 13.84 2.30
C LEU A 153 -7.54 15.16 3.07
N ASP A 154 -6.57 15.52 3.92
CA ASP A 154 -6.53 16.80 4.62
C ASP A 154 -5.12 17.41 4.63
N VAL A 155 -5.07 18.75 4.71
CA VAL A 155 -3.83 19.50 4.93
C VAL A 155 -3.93 20.20 6.27
N GLU A 156 -2.94 19.96 7.12
CA GLU A 156 -2.81 20.59 8.44
C GLU A 156 -1.55 21.44 8.46
N ILE A 157 -1.69 22.71 8.90
CA ILE A 157 -0.57 23.60 9.22
C ILE A 157 -0.62 23.96 10.70
N VAL A 158 0.47 24.49 11.22
CA VAL A 158 0.51 25.11 12.55
C VAL A 158 0.70 26.61 12.36
N ASP A 159 -0.16 27.43 12.97
CA ASP A 159 -0.03 28.88 12.91
C ASP A 159 1.09 29.40 13.82
N ARG A 160 1.50 30.68 13.65
CA ARG A 160 2.53 31.37 14.47
C ARG A 160 2.29 31.37 15.98
N ASN A 161 1.09 30.98 16.45
CA ASN A 161 0.74 30.87 17.86
C ASN A 161 0.80 29.42 18.35
N GLY A 162 1.24 28.48 17.52
CA GLY A 162 1.28 27.05 17.82
C GLY A 162 -0.09 26.34 17.69
N LYS A 163 -1.10 26.99 17.07
CA LYS A 163 -2.44 26.40 16.92
C LYS A 163 -2.52 25.60 15.62
N PRO A 164 -3.04 24.36 15.65
CA PRO A 164 -3.30 23.60 14.42
C PRO A 164 -4.44 24.25 13.62
N VAL A 165 -4.23 24.34 12.32
CA VAL A 165 -5.20 24.79 11.33
C VAL A 165 -5.36 23.67 10.31
N GLU A 166 -6.49 22.99 10.38
CA GLU A 166 -6.90 21.93 9.46
C GLU A 166 -7.74 22.55 8.35
N LEU A 167 -7.36 22.32 7.09
CA LEU A 167 -8.13 22.80 5.95
C LEU A 167 -9.52 22.14 5.90
N ALA A 168 -9.66 20.92 6.44
CA ALA A 168 -10.94 20.22 6.69
C ALA A 168 -12.03 21.08 7.36
N LYS A 169 -11.63 22.09 8.15
CA LYS A 169 -12.56 22.96 8.89
C LYS A 169 -12.98 24.21 8.10
N HIS A 170 -12.55 24.32 6.85
CA HIS A 170 -12.76 25.50 6.02
C HIS A 170 -13.34 25.16 4.65
N THR A 171 -14.20 26.05 4.15
CA THR A 171 -14.67 26.03 2.77
C THR A 171 -13.75 26.93 1.93
N MET A 172 -13.16 26.35 0.88
CA MET A 172 -12.27 27.04 -0.04
C MET A 172 -13.06 27.75 -1.16
N PHE A 173 -12.46 28.76 -1.77
CA PHE A 173 -12.98 29.40 -2.95
C PHE A 173 -12.56 28.64 -4.21
N THR A 174 -13.38 28.72 -5.25
CA THR A 174 -13.07 28.25 -6.61
C THR A 174 -13.85 29.07 -7.63
N ASP A 175 -13.28 29.25 -8.80
CA ASP A 175 -13.91 29.95 -9.93
C ASP A 175 -14.97 29.10 -10.65
N LEU A 176 -15.00 27.80 -10.36
CA LEU A 176 -16.00 26.90 -10.92
C LEU A 176 -17.37 27.12 -10.27
N LEU A 177 -18.41 26.85 -11.06
CA LEU A 177 -19.80 26.87 -10.60
C LEU A 177 -20.16 25.54 -9.94
N ASP A 178 -21.12 25.59 -9.01
CA ASP A 178 -21.69 24.37 -8.44
C ASP A 178 -22.33 23.49 -9.54
N GLY A 179 -22.18 22.17 -9.43
CA GLY A 179 -22.66 21.20 -10.41
C GLY A 179 -21.84 21.11 -11.71
N THR A 180 -20.68 21.78 -11.79
CA THR A 180 -19.80 21.70 -12.96
C THR A 180 -19.41 20.24 -13.22
N THR A 181 -19.67 19.76 -14.44
CA THR A 181 -19.30 18.40 -14.86
C THR A 181 -18.21 18.47 -15.92
N ILE A 182 -17.12 17.75 -15.68
CA ILE A 182 -15.94 17.67 -16.54
C ILE A 182 -15.80 16.21 -16.98
N THR A 183 -15.77 15.98 -18.29
CA THR A 183 -15.48 14.65 -18.86
C THR A 183 -14.17 14.72 -19.61
N LEU A 184 -13.24 13.82 -19.25
CA LEU A 184 -11.95 13.68 -19.92
C LEU A 184 -12.05 12.63 -21.02
N ASP A 185 -11.38 12.89 -22.13
CA ASP A 185 -11.28 12.00 -23.28
C ASP A 185 -9.88 12.06 -23.91
N GLU A 186 -9.62 11.30 -24.97
CA GLU A 186 -8.31 11.30 -25.65
C GLU A 186 -7.94 12.68 -26.24
N ALA A 187 -8.93 13.51 -26.58
CA ALA A 187 -8.69 14.85 -27.13
C ALA A 187 -8.40 15.89 -26.03
N ASN A 188 -8.99 15.70 -24.84
CA ASN A 188 -8.82 16.53 -23.66
C ASN A 188 -8.39 15.64 -22.48
N PRO A 189 -7.14 15.14 -22.51
CA PRO A 189 -6.71 14.08 -21.61
C PRO A 189 -6.45 14.57 -20.18
N THR A 190 -6.40 15.88 -19.93
CA THR A 190 -6.08 16.43 -18.62
C THR A 190 -6.96 17.61 -18.25
N ARG A 191 -7.22 17.78 -16.95
CA ARG A 191 -7.90 18.96 -16.41
C ARG A 191 -7.37 19.34 -15.05
N GLU A 192 -7.14 20.64 -14.87
CA GLU A 192 -6.81 21.25 -13.59
C GLU A 192 -8.06 21.84 -12.92
N ILE A 193 -8.18 21.62 -11.62
CA ILE A 193 -9.22 22.19 -10.77
C ILE A 193 -8.53 22.82 -9.57
N GLU A 194 -8.65 24.15 -9.46
CA GLU A 194 -7.98 24.94 -8.43
C GLU A 194 -8.98 25.42 -7.37
N PHE A 195 -8.58 25.29 -6.11
CA PHE A 195 -9.25 25.83 -4.94
C PHE A 195 -8.26 26.67 -4.15
N TYR A 196 -8.72 27.76 -3.53
CA TYR A 196 -7.86 28.60 -2.71
C TYR A 196 -8.54 29.07 -1.43
N LEU A 197 -7.74 29.22 -0.38
CA LEU A 197 -8.16 29.69 0.94
C LEU A 197 -7.34 30.93 1.32
N PRO A 198 -7.94 32.13 1.31
CA PRO A 198 -7.28 33.34 1.78
C PRO A 198 -6.98 33.29 3.27
N VAL A 199 -5.74 33.60 3.65
CA VAL A 199 -5.25 33.62 5.04
C VAL A 199 -4.43 34.89 5.25
N GLU A 200 -4.91 35.79 6.10
CA GLU A 200 -4.33 37.14 6.27
C GLU A 200 -4.09 37.86 4.92
N ASN A 201 -2.82 38.06 4.54
CA ASN A 201 -2.40 38.70 3.29
C ASN A 201 -1.95 37.70 2.20
N GLY A 202 -2.06 36.40 2.48
CA GLY A 202 -1.66 35.32 1.60
C GLY A 202 -2.81 34.37 1.29
N ARG A 203 -2.48 33.22 0.69
CA ARG A 203 -3.45 32.16 0.42
C ARG A 203 -2.80 30.78 0.34
N ILE A 204 -3.59 29.77 0.68
CA ILE A 204 -3.28 28.36 0.46
C ILE A 204 -4.05 27.93 -0.79
N VAL A 205 -3.38 27.29 -1.72
CA VAL A 205 -3.96 26.80 -2.98
C VAL A 205 -3.81 25.30 -3.03
N GLN A 206 -4.90 24.61 -3.36
CA GLN A 206 -4.93 23.20 -3.68
C GLN A 206 -5.41 23.03 -5.11
N LYS A 207 -4.58 22.41 -5.95
CA LYS A 207 -4.91 22.14 -7.35
C LYS A 207 -4.88 20.64 -7.59
N TYR A 208 -6.00 20.11 -8.08
CA TYR A 208 -6.14 18.73 -8.52
C TYR A 208 -5.97 18.66 -10.04
N ILE A 209 -5.06 17.80 -10.49
CA ILE A 209 -4.81 17.53 -11.91
C ILE A 209 -5.32 16.13 -12.20
N PHE A 210 -6.42 16.06 -12.94
CA PHE A 210 -7.02 14.82 -13.40
C PHE A 210 -6.48 14.43 -14.77
N TYR A 211 -6.48 13.12 -15.00
CA TYR A 211 -5.98 12.49 -16.21
C TYR A 211 -7.02 11.52 -16.75
N TYR A 212 -7.12 11.42 -18.07
CA TYR A 212 -8.06 10.56 -18.78
C TYR A 212 -7.84 9.06 -18.46
N ASP A 213 -6.58 8.66 -18.33
CA ASP A 213 -6.09 7.29 -18.47
C ASP A 213 -5.49 6.67 -17.19
N ARG A 214 -5.89 7.14 -16.00
CA ARG A 214 -5.38 6.59 -14.73
C ARG A 214 -6.34 6.77 -13.55
N TYR A 215 -6.05 6.03 -12.47
CA TYR A 215 -6.73 6.09 -11.17
C TYR A 215 -6.08 7.07 -10.18
N ALA A 216 -5.17 7.91 -10.64
CA ALA A 216 -4.46 8.88 -9.80
C ALA A 216 -4.72 10.31 -10.25
N VAL A 217 -4.64 11.22 -9.29
CA VAL A 217 -4.61 12.66 -9.51
C VAL A 217 -3.32 13.22 -8.95
N ASP A 218 -2.79 14.27 -9.58
CA ASP A 218 -1.77 15.06 -8.91
C ASP A 218 -2.44 16.15 -8.07
N LEU A 219 -2.00 16.26 -6.82
CA LEU A 219 -2.35 17.30 -5.89
C LEU A 219 -1.16 18.24 -5.77
N VAL A 220 -1.34 19.48 -6.21
CA VAL A 220 -0.39 20.55 -5.99
C VAL A 220 -0.87 21.36 -4.80
N ILE A 221 -0.03 21.48 -3.77
CA ILE A 221 -0.25 22.34 -2.62
C ILE A 221 0.69 23.52 -2.75
N ARG A 222 0.14 24.73 -2.81
CA ARG A 222 0.91 25.96 -2.96
C ARG A 222 0.52 26.95 -1.87
N PHE A 223 1.52 27.50 -1.21
CA PHE A 223 1.37 28.54 -0.19
C PHE A 223 1.93 29.84 -0.75
N GLU A 224 1.13 30.90 -0.74
CA GLU A 224 1.51 32.21 -1.27
C GLU A 224 1.45 33.25 -0.16
N ASN A 225 2.60 33.85 0.16
CA ASN A 225 2.81 34.88 1.18
C ASN A 225 2.38 34.46 2.61
N LEU A 226 2.61 33.19 2.97
CA LEU A 226 2.24 32.62 4.29
C LEU A 226 3.43 32.30 5.19
N ARG A 227 4.62 32.78 4.85
CA ARG A 227 5.84 32.54 5.63
C ARG A 227 5.72 33.00 7.08
N ASP A 228 5.12 34.16 7.32
CA ASP A 228 4.98 34.73 8.67
C ASP A 228 3.75 34.20 9.41
N TYR A 229 2.93 33.38 8.73
CA TYR A 229 1.73 32.76 9.29
C TYR A 229 2.00 31.34 9.78
N ILE A 230 2.75 30.54 9.01
CA ILE A 230 3.02 29.13 9.30
C ILE A 230 4.22 29.02 10.25
N ASP A 231 3.99 28.49 11.45
CA ASP A 231 5.04 28.17 12.41
C ASP A 231 5.75 26.86 12.08
N ASN A 232 6.89 26.64 12.72
CA ASN A 232 7.67 25.41 12.70
C ASN A 232 8.26 25.01 11.34
N SER A 233 7.95 25.70 10.23
CA SER A 233 8.46 25.34 8.89
C SER A 233 8.08 23.93 8.45
N TRP A 234 6.89 23.44 8.83
CA TRP A 234 6.32 22.18 8.32
C TRP A 234 4.82 22.32 8.12
N TYR A 235 4.29 21.54 7.18
CA TYR A 235 2.86 21.21 7.13
C TYR A 235 2.70 19.71 7.01
N SER A 236 1.49 19.21 7.20
CA SER A 236 1.18 17.79 7.09
C SER A 236 0.10 17.53 6.05
N LEU A 237 0.35 16.56 5.18
CA LEU A 237 -0.65 15.99 4.28
C LEU A 237 -1.11 14.65 4.87
N LYS A 238 -2.41 14.50 5.11
CA LYS A 238 -2.99 13.31 5.74
C LYS A 238 -3.96 12.60 4.81
N TRP A 239 -4.01 11.28 4.94
CA TRP A 239 -5.19 10.50 4.55
C TRP A 239 -5.83 9.94 5.81
N GLU A 240 -7.00 10.45 6.18
CA GLU A 240 -7.68 10.11 7.41
C GLU A 240 -8.72 9.00 7.23
N ASN A 241 -8.77 8.11 8.22
CA ASN A 241 -9.80 7.09 8.41
C ASN A 241 -9.96 6.03 7.31
N GLY A 242 -8.94 5.86 6.48
CA GLY A 242 -8.85 4.77 5.51
C GLY A 242 -9.86 4.85 4.37
N LEU A 243 -10.34 3.69 3.94
CA LEU A 243 -11.19 3.51 2.76
C LEU A 243 -12.56 2.99 3.15
N LYS A 244 -13.57 3.28 2.33
CA LYS A 244 -14.89 2.66 2.45
C LYS A 244 -14.76 1.14 2.23
N ALA A 245 -15.50 0.36 3.01
CA ALA A 245 -15.57 -1.08 2.79
C ALA A 245 -16.13 -1.40 1.39
N THR A 246 -15.50 -2.35 0.73
CA THR A 246 -15.73 -2.70 -0.69
C THR A 246 -16.15 -4.14 -0.89
N GLU A 247 -16.17 -4.94 0.18
CA GLU A 247 -16.63 -6.33 0.16
C GLU A 247 -17.85 -6.55 1.06
N GLU A 248 -18.65 -7.57 0.69
CA GLU A 248 -19.83 -7.99 1.44
C GLU A 248 -19.45 -8.52 2.84
N ASN A 249 -18.36 -9.28 2.92
CA ASN A 249 -17.83 -9.76 4.18
C ASN A 249 -16.96 -8.66 4.81
N LEU A 250 -17.58 -7.81 5.62
CA LEU A 250 -16.91 -6.70 6.30
C LEU A 250 -15.77 -7.16 7.21
N THR A 251 -15.95 -8.26 7.94
CA THR A 251 -14.91 -8.81 8.82
C THR A 251 -13.65 -9.18 8.04
N ASP A 252 -13.82 -9.81 6.88
CA ASP A 252 -12.71 -10.14 5.99
C ASP A 252 -12.09 -8.86 5.41
N ASP A 253 -12.87 -7.91 4.89
CA ASP A 253 -12.34 -6.68 4.29
C ASP A 253 -11.53 -5.84 5.29
N TYR A 254 -12.08 -5.60 6.49
CA TYR A 254 -11.39 -4.86 7.55
C TYR A 254 -10.17 -5.61 8.11
N SER A 255 -10.09 -6.94 7.97
CA SER A 255 -8.87 -7.68 8.33
C SER A 255 -7.69 -7.38 7.41
N TYR A 256 -7.97 -6.97 6.17
CA TYR A 256 -6.96 -6.52 5.20
C TYR A 256 -6.65 -5.03 5.33
N ALA A 257 -7.41 -4.26 6.12
CA ALA A 257 -7.14 -2.86 6.39
C ALA A 257 -5.83 -2.72 7.17
N ILE A 258 -4.83 -2.11 6.55
CA ILE A 258 -3.49 -1.89 7.11
C ILE A 258 -2.91 -0.60 6.52
N ALA A 259 -2.24 0.20 7.35
CA ALA A 259 -1.46 1.36 6.92
C ALA A 259 0.01 0.99 6.67
N TYR A 260 0.59 1.61 5.66
CA TYR A 260 1.96 1.35 5.20
C TYR A 260 2.71 2.65 4.91
N ALA A 261 4.02 2.56 5.04
CA ALA A 261 4.97 3.54 4.54
C ALA A 261 6.12 2.83 3.83
N TYR A 262 6.60 3.40 2.73
CA TYR A 262 7.82 2.94 2.08
C TYR A 262 8.91 4.00 2.24
N GLN A 263 9.82 3.74 3.16
CA GLN A 263 10.89 4.66 3.54
C GLN A 263 12.26 4.00 3.42
N ASN A 264 13.23 4.71 2.87
CA ASN A 264 14.61 4.24 2.68
C ASN A 264 14.72 2.86 1.98
N GLY A 265 13.74 2.50 1.13
CA GLY A 265 13.70 1.20 0.45
C GLY A 265 13.09 0.06 1.27
N GLU A 266 12.60 0.33 2.48
CA GLU A 266 11.97 -0.64 3.37
C GLU A 266 10.47 -0.38 3.50
N LEU A 267 9.71 -1.48 3.57
CA LEU A 267 8.25 -1.46 3.74
C LEU A 267 7.90 -1.59 5.21
N GLU A 268 7.44 -0.48 5.77
CA GLU A 268 6.95 -0.37 7.14
C GLU A 268 5.43 -0.47 7.18
N LYS A 269 4.88 -1.07 8.23
CA LYS A 269 3.42 -1.30 8.37
C LYS A 269 2.93 -1.09 9.79
N LEU A 270 1.70 -0.60 9.91
CA LEU A 270 0.93 -0.58 11.15
C LEU A 270 -0.30 -1.47 10.99
N ASN A 271 -0.37 -2.54 11.77
CA ASN A 271 -1.55 -3.40 11.87
C ASN A 271 -1.93 -3.50 13.35
N ILE A 272 -2.90 -2.67 13.74
CA ILE A 272 -3.37 -2.59 15.13
C ILE A 272 -4.08 -3.88 15.53
N SER A 273 -4.08 -4.19 16.83
CA SER A 273 -4.93 -5.25 17.39
C SER A 273 -6.18 -4.64 18.00
N ASP A 274 -6.22 -4.50 19.33
CA ASP A 274 -7.41 -4.06 20.08
C ASP A 274 -7.24 -2.69 20.75
N GLU A 275 -6.08 -2.06 20.60
CA GLU A 275 -5.78 -0.74 21.17
C GLU A 275 -5.36 0.25 20.07
N PRO A 276 -5.64 1.55 20.24
CA PRO A 276 -5.08 2.57 19.38
C PRO A 276 -3.55 2.57 19.43
N GLU A 277 -2.92 2.71 18.27
CA GLU A 277 -1.47 2.73 18.15
C GLU A 277 -1.06 3.81 17.15
N GLU A 278 0.04 4.48 17.43
CA GLU A 278 0.69 5.42 16.52
C GLU A 278 2.17 5.07 16.46
N VAL A 279 2.69 4.96 15.24
CA VAL A 279 4.08 4.65 14.97
C VAL A 279 4.67 5.69 14.05
N PHE A 280 5.96 5.95 14.23
CA PHE A 280 6.75 6.87 13.42
C PHE A 280 7.82 6.05 12.69
N PRO A 281 7.52 5.51 11.50
CA PRO A 281 8.50 4.82 10.68
C PRO A 281 9.80 5.63 10.56
N PRO A 282 10.97 5.01 10.81
CA PRO A 282 12.24 5.72 10.68
C PRO A 282 12.61 5.86 9.20
N GLY A 283 12.97 7.07 8.78
CA GLY A 283 13.41 7.29 7.42
C GLY A 283 13.62 8.76 7.12
N SER A 284 14.46 9.04 6.12
CA SER A 284 14.68 10.39 5.59
C SER A 284 14.23 10.53 4.14
N THR A 285 14.06 9.39 3.44
CA THR A 285 13.53 9.34 2.07
C THR A 285 12.22 8.57 2.06
N THR A 286 11.11 9.26 1.80
CA THR A 286 9.78 8.66 1.74
C THR A 286 9.33 8.55 0.30
N SER A 287 9.08 7.33 -0.16
CA SER A 287 8.57 7.09 -1.52
C SER A 287 7.05 7.21 -1.59
N TRP A 288 6.33 6.73 -0.57
CA TRP A 288 4.88 6.84 -0.46
C TRP A 288 4.39 6.41 0.93
N THR A 289 3.18 6.87 1.28
CA THR A 289 2.34 6.29 2.35
C THR A 289 1.07 5.72 1.72
N ALA A 290 0.51 4.67 2.30
CA ALA A 290 -0.69 4.04 1.75
C ALA A 290 -1.56 3.38 2.81
N ILE A 291 -2.86 3.34 2.55
CA ILE A 291 -3.81 2.50 3.28
C ILE A 291 -4.45 1.57 2.25
N ARG A 292 -4.44 0.27 2.52
CA ARG A 292 -5.06 -0.73 1.65
C ARG A 292 -6.23 -1.42 2.33
N THR A 293 -7.13 -1.96 1.53
CA THR A 293 -8.12 -2.97 1.91
C THR A 293 -7.78 -4.28 1.19
N LYS A 294 -8.75 -5.19 1.06
CA LYS A 294 -8.51 -6.48 0.41
C LYS A 294 -8.07 -6.35 -1.05
N TYR A 295 -8.70 -5.45 -1.81
CA TYR A 295 -8.46 -5.33 -3.25
C TYR A 295 -8.15 -3.91 -3.75
N PHE A 296 -8.25 -2.90 -2.90
CA PHE A 296 -8.07 -1.50 -3.26
C PHE A 296 -7.09 -0.82 -2.31
N LEU A 297 -6.54 0.32 -2.72
CA LEU A 297 -5.68 1.14 -1.87
C LEU A 297 -5.81 2.63 -2.20
N ALA A 298 -5.53 3.45 -1.20
CA ALA A 298 -5.23 4.87 -1.32
C ALA A 298 -3.76 5.08 -0.99
N ALA A 299 -3.02 5.76 -1.86
CA ALA A 299 -1.60 6.07 -1.64
C ALA A 299 -1.30 7.53 -1.95
N ILE A 300 -0.42 8.12 -1.15
CA ILE A 300 0.14 9.45 -1.35
C ILE A 300 1.60 9.27 -1.73
N ILE A 301 1.95 9.71 -2.94
CA ILE A 301 3.29 9.60 -3.51
C ILE A 301 3.87 11.01 -3.63
N PRO A 302 4.76 11.44 -2.72
CA PRO A 302 5.41 12.73 -2.85
C PRO A 302 6.39 12.77 -4.04
N HIS A 303 6.38 13.86 -4.81
CA HIS A 303 7.38 14.08 -5.86
C HIS A 303 8.74 14.43 -5.25
N GLN A 304 8.74 15.26 -4.20
CA GLN A 304 9.92 15.54 -3.38
C GLN A 304 9.98 14.57 -2.20
N ARG A 305 10.96 13.67 -2.20
CA ARG A 305 10.98 12.50 -1.28
C ARG A 305 11.84 12.69 -0.04
N GLU A 306 12.74 13.66 -0.06
CA GLU A 306 13.73 13.87 0.98
C GLU A 306 13.21 14.70 2.14
N ASN A 307 13.68 14.39 3.34
CA ASN A 307 13.40 15.10 4.58
C ASN A 307 11.90 15.17 4.90
N LEU A 308 11.15 14.13 4.55
CA LEU A 308 9.75 13.96 4.94
C LEU A 308 9.66 13.14 6.22
N THR A 309 8.69 13.48 7.08
CA THR A 309 8.35 12.66 8.25
C THR A 309 7.08 11.88 7.98
N VAL A 310 6.96 10.69 8.56
CA VAL A 310 5.78 9.84 8.42
C VAL A 310 5.29 9.45 9.80
N ALA A 311 3.97 9.54 10.00
CA ALA A 311 3.28 8.90 11.11
C ALA A 311 2.16 8.02 10.55
N LEU A 312 2.06 6.81 11.08
CA LEU A 312 0.95 5.89 10.83
C LEU A 312 0.20 5.77 12.14
N SER A 313 -1.10 6.00 12.13
CA SER A 313 -1.95 5.78 13.30
C SER A 313 -3.12 4.87 12.96
N GLY A 314 -3.59 4.16 13.95
CA GLY A 314 -4.76 3.31 13.81
C GLY A 314 -5.52 3.19 15.12
N TYR A 315 -6.82 3.03 15.01
CA TYR A 315 -7.69 2.80 16.17
C TYR A 315 -8.78 1.76 15.84
N PRO A 316 -9.12 0.90 16.81
CA PRO A 316 -10.20 -0.05 16.65
C PRO A 316 -11.55 0.68 16.70
N GLY A 317 -12.49 0.22 15.88
CA GLY A 317 -13.86 0.70 15.84
C GLY A 317 -14.85 -0.47 15.76
N LYS A 318 -16.14 -0.13 15.68
CA LYS A 318 -17.20 -1.10 15.45
C LYS A 318 -18.22 -0.55 14.47
N VAL A 319 -18.63 -1.39 13.52
CA VAL A 319 -19.76 -1.15 12.63
C VAL A 319 -20.73 -2.32 12.85
N GLY A 320 -21.81 -2.06 13.59
CA GLY A 320 -22.68 -3.12 14.10
C GLY A 320 -21.92 -4.04 15.06
N GLU A 321 -21.94 -5.35 14.78
CA GLU A 321 -21.19 -6.37 15.54
C GLU A 321 -19.77 -6.61 15.00
N VAL A 322 -19.40 -5.98 13.88
CA VAL A 322 -18.10 -6.18 13.21
C VAL A 322 -17.07 -5.22 13.80
N THR A 323 -15.96 -5.76 14.30
CA THR A 323 -14.77 -4.97 14.66
C THR A 323 -14.15 -4.39 13.39
N THR A 324 -13.94 -3.08 13.38
CA THR A 324 -13.29 -2.37 12.28
C THR A 324 -11.93 -1.88 12.73
N LYS A 325 -11.01 -1.73 11.78
CA LYS A 325 -9.72 -1.09 12.01
C LYS A 325 -9.63 0.12 11.10
N THR A 326 -9.50 1.28 11.71
CA THR A 326 -9.41 2.54 11.00
C THR A 326 -7.97 3.03 11.07
N TYR A 327 -7.45 3.54 9.96
CA TYR A 327 -6.07 3.98 9.88
C TYR A 327 -5.96 5.36 9.26
N THR A 328 -4.92 6.08 9.67
CA THR A 328 -4.55 7.38 9.13
C THR A 328 -3.06 7.36 8.79
N THR A 329 -2.71 7.93 7.64
CA THR A 329 -1.30 8.20 7.27
C THR A 329 -1.07 9.70 7.28
N LYS A 330 -0.04 10.16 7.95
CA LYS A 330 0.38 11.56 8.00
C LYS A 330 1.78 11.70 7.41
N LEU A 331 1.91 12.55 6.40
CA LEU A 331 3.17 12.92 5.78
C LEU A 331 3.50 14.36 6.17
N GLY A 332 4.51 14.55 7.02
CA GLY A 332 5.04 15.86 7.34
C GLY A 332 6.02 16.30 6.26
N VAL A 333 5.80 17.50 5.73
CA VAL A 333 6.55 18.09 4.63
C VAL A 333 7.22 19.37 5.14
N PRO A 334 8.55 19.53 4.94
CA PRO A 334 9.23 20.74 5.33
C PRO A 334 8.74 21.88 4.44
N PHE A 335 8.41 23.00 5.06
CA PHE A 335 8.05 24.25 4.43
C PHE A 335 9.28 25.16 4.38
N PRO A 336 10.07 25.14 3.29
CA PRO A 336 11.30 25.91 3.23
C PRO A 336 10.98 27.42 3.21
N PRO A 337 11.78 28.25 3.88
CA PRO A 337 11.61 29.70 3.85
C PRO A 337 11.98 30.23 2.45
N ASN A 338 11.02 30.24 1.53
CA ASN A 338 11.26 30.77 0.19
C ASN A 338 11.34 32.31 0.22
N ARG A 339 12.31 32.89 -0.49
CA ARG A 339 12.46 34.33 -0.67
C ARG A 339 11.41 34.92 -1.62
N SER A 340 10.84 34.11 -2.52
CA SER A 340 9.81 34.55 -3.47
C SER A 340 8.42 34.71 -2.87
N GLY A 341 8.23 34.32 -1.60
CA GLY A 341 6.91 34.28 -0.96
C GLY A 341 6.04 33.11 -1.40
N VAL A 342 6.46 32.26 -2.34
CA VAL A 342 5.68 31.11 -2.82
C VAL A 342 6.39 29.80 -2.50
N SER A 343 5.72 28.87 -1.81
CA SER A 343 6.16 27.48 -1.64
C SER A 343 5.20 26.54 -2.35
N GLN A 344 5.69 25.52 -3.03
CA GLN A 344 4.85 24.58 -3.77
C GLN A 344 5.43 23.17 -3.69
N ASP A 345 4.56 22.22 -3.40
CA ASP A 345 4.86 20.79 -3.46
C ASP A 345 3.81 20.07 -4.30
N THR A 346 4.20 18.91 -4.86
CA THR A 346 3.32 18.09 -5.69
C THR A 346 3.33 16.66 -5.18
N PHE A 347 2.13 16.08 -5.09
CA PHE A 347 1.88 14.72 -4.64
C PHE A 347 1.02 14.03 -5.67
N THR A 348 1.29 12.76 -5.97
CA THR A 348 0.36 11.94 -6.72
C THR A 348 -0.49 11.16 -5.71
N VAL A 349 -1.81 11.38 -5.72
CA VAL A 349 -2.78 10.65 -4.90
C VAL A 349 -3.39 9.55 -5.77
N TYR A 350 -3.02 8.30 -5.49
CA TYR A 350 -3.58 7.13 -6.14
C TYR A 350 -4.75 6.58 -5.33
N MET A 351 -5.88 6.31 -5.97
CA MET A 351 -6.99 5.58 -5.35
C MET A 351 -7.57 4.60 -6.35
N GLY A 352 -7.36 3.31 -6.13
CA GLY A 352 -7.75 2.35 -7.15
C GLY A 352 -7.43 0.90 -6.82
N PRO A 353 -7.54 0.02 -7.83
CA PRO A 353 -7.31 -1.41 -7.66
C PRO A 353 -5.85 -1.70 -7.27
N MET A 354 -5.67 -2.69 -6.41
CA MET A 354 -4.36 -3.21 -6.04
C MET A 354 -3.90 -4.20 -7.13
N ASP A 355 -3.33 -3.66 -8.20
CA ASP A 355 -2.87 -4.42 -9.36
C ASP A 355 -1.44 -4.03 -9.79
N ILE A 356 -0.58 -5.03 -9.97
CA ILE A 356 0.82 -4.82 -10.37
C ILE A 356 0.94 -4.04 -11.68
N SER A 357 0.09 -4.35 -12.69
CA SER A 357 0.20 -3.66 -13.99
C SER A 357 -0.22 -2.20 -13.95
N THR A 358 -1.02 -1.83 -12.95
CA THR A 358 -1.45 -0.45 -12.71
C THR A 358 -0.47 0.30 -11.78
N LEU A 359 0.18 -0.40 -10.84
CA LEU A 359 1.05 0.20 -9.82
C LEU A 359 2.54 0.30 -10.24
N SER A 360 3.07 -0.69 -10.96
CA SER A 360 4.48 -0.67 -11.41
C SER A 360 4.86 0.55 -12.28
N PRO A 361 3.99 1.10 -13.15
CA PRO A 361 4.33 2.27 -13.96
C PRO A 361 4.68 3.54 -13.16
N TYR A 362 4.28 3.65 -11.88
CA TYR A 362 4.67 4.79 -11.04
C TYR A 362 6.17 4.79 -10.68
N GLY A 363 6.87 3.65 -10.79
CA GLY A 363 8.32 3.57 -10.59
C GLY A 363 8.78 3.90 -9.15
N VAL A 364 7.93 3.65 -8.16
CA VAL A 364 8.19 3.90 -6.73
C VAL A 364 8.01 2.65 -5.87
N ASP A 365 8.07 1.48 -6.50
CA ASP A 365 7.88 0.17 -5.86
C ASP A 365 6.54 0.01 -5.12
N LEU A 366 5.49 0.71 -5.58
CA LEU A 366 4.15 0.65 -5.01
C LEU A 366 3.52 -0.74 -5.16
N GLU A 367 3.93 -1.51 -6.17
CA GLU A 367 3.53 -2.90 -6.35
C GLU A 367 3.92 -3.82 -5.18
N ASN A 368 4.84 -3.40 -4.30
CA ASN A 368 5.18 -4.14 -3.09
C ASN A 368 3.97 -4.29 -2.15
N LEU A 369 2.96 -3.41 -2.22
CA LEU A 369 1.71 -3.53 -1.46
C LEU A 369 0.85 -4.73 -1.90
N VAL A 370 0.92 -5.11 -3.17
CA VAL A 370 0.17 -6.26 -3.71
C VAL A 370 0.72 -7.57 -3.13
N MET A 371 1.99 -7.57 -2.72
CA MET A 371 2.78 -8.75 -2.40
C MET A 371 3.40 -8.58 -1.01
N ASN A 372 2.52 -8.59 0.00
CA ASN A 372 2.84 -8.28 1.38
C ASN A 372 3.97 -9.18 1.91
N LYS A 373 4.80 -8.63 2.81
CA LYS A 373 5.98 -9.29 3.38
C LYS A 373 5.61 -10.17 4.58
N ASP A 374 4.53 -10.94 4.49
CA ASP A 374 4.32 -11.98 5.49
C ASP A 374 5.26 -13.15 5.16
N TRP A 375 5.88 -13.74 6.19
CA TRP A 375 6.99 -14.70 6.03
C TRP A 375 6.66 -15.90 5.13
N TYR A 376 5.38 -16.31 5.07
CA TYR A 376 4.91 -17.38 4.19
C TYR A 376 4.76 -16.90 2.74
N GLU A 377 4.39 -15.64 2.50
CA GLU A 377 4.34 -15.07 1.16
C GLU A 377 5.74 -15.04 0.56
N GLY A 378 6.80 -14.74 1.32
CA GLY A 378 8.19 -14.70 0.81
C GLY A 378 8.66 -15.98 0.11
N ILE A 379 8.26 -17.17 0.58
CA ILE A 379 8.63 -18.47 -0.03
C ILE A 379 7.82 -18.72 -1.32
N PHE A 380 6.54 -18.35 -1.34
CA PHE A 380 5.65 -18.62 -2.47
C PHE A 380 5.63 -17.49 -3.52
N ARG A 381 6.11 -16.30 -3.17
CA ARG A 381 6.16 -15.08 -3.99
C ARG A 381 6.88 -15.28 -5.34
N PRO A 382 8.04 -15.93 -5.41
CA PRO A 382 8.69 -16.17 -6.70
C PRO A 382 7.84 -17.06 -7.60
N ILE A 383 7.16 -18.07 -7.04
CA ILE A 383 6.28 -18.97 -7.79
C ILE A 383 5.08 -18.19 -8.33
N SER A 384 4.42 -17.38 -7.49
CA SER A 384 3.28 -16.56 -7.92
C SER A 384 3.69 -15.55 -9.00
N ARG A 385 4.79 -14.82 -8.82
CA ARG A 385 5.27 -13.77 -9.73
C ARG A 385 5.78 -14.30 -11.06
N TRP A 386 6.57 -15.37 -11.03
CA TRP A 386 7.29 -15.85 -12.22
C TRP A 386 6.60 -17.00 -12.93
N ILE A 387 5.74 -17.75 -12.24
CA ILE A 387 5.06 -18.92 -12.80
C ILE A 387 3.56 -18.65 -12.93
N VAL A 388 2.85 -18.38 -11.82
CA VAL A 388 1.38 -18.35 -11.83
C VAL A 388 0.83 -17.15 -12.62
N LEU A 389 1.20 -15.92 -12.25
CA LEU A 389 0.66 -14.71 -12.88
C LEU A 389 0.97 -14.62 -14.40
N PRO A 390 2.21 -14.89 -14.87
CA PRO A 390 2.50 -14.88 -16.30
C PRO A 390 1.74 -15.97 -17.06
N SER A 391 1.62 -17.18 -16.48
CA SER A 391 0.84 -18.27 -17.08
C SER A 391 -0.63 -17.91 -17.21
N PHE A 392 -1.21 -17.29 -16.19
CA PHE A 392 -2.61 -16.84 -16.21
C PHE A 392 -2.82 -15.75 -17.24
N LYS A 393 -1.93 -14.74 -17.30
CA LYS A 393 -2.00 -13.67 -18.31
C LYS A 393 -1.90 -14.22 -19.74
N PHE A 394 -1.00 -15.18 -19.96
CA PHE A 394 -0.85 -15.86 -21.25
C PHE A 394 -2.10 -16.65 -21.64
N LEU A 395 -2.59 -17.52 -20.75
CA LEU A 395 -3.80 -18.32 -20.99
C LEU A 395 -5.03 -17.43 -21.22
N ARG A 396 -5.13 -16.31 -20.49
CA ARG A 396 -6.23 -15.34 -20.62
C ARG A 396 -6.25 -14.62 -21.96
N THR A 397 -5.14 -14.62 -22.69
CA THR A 397 -5.07 -14.08 -24.07
C THR A 397 -5.89 -14.93 -25.04
N PHE A 398 -6.03 -16.24 -24.78
CA PHE A 398 -6.78 -17.17 -25.62
C PHE A 398 -8.17 -17.50 -25.08
N ILE A 399 -8.35 -17.47 -23.77
CA ILE A 399 -9.55 -17.98 -23.10
C ILE A 399 -10.16 -16.87 -22.24
N PRO A 400 -11.42 -16.49 -22.49
CA PRO A 400 -12.05 -15.40 -21.75
C PRO A 400 -12.47 -15.74 -20.31
N ASN A 401 -12.62 -17.02 -19.99
CA ASN A 401 -13.13 -17.48 -18.70
C ASN A 401 -11.98 -17.86 -17.75
N TYR A 402 -11.87 -17.18 -16.61
CA TYR A 402 -10.81 -17.45 -15.63
C TYR A 402 -10.89 -18.85 -15.03
N GLY A 403 -12.08 -19.43 -14.84
CA GLY A 403 -12.19 -20.79 -14.34
C GLY A 403 -11.67 -21.85 -15.31
N LEU A 404 -11.86 -21.65 -16.62
CA LEU A 404 -11.21 -22.50 -17.64
C LEU A 404 -9.68 -22.32 -17.64
N VAL A 405 -9.20 -21.09 -17.45
CA VAL A 405 -7.76 -20.82 -17.29
C VAL A 405 -7.19 -21.61 -16.12
N ILE A 406 -7.89 -21.65 -14.97
CA ILE A 406 -7.48 -22.42 -13.78
C ILE A 406 -7.43 -23.92 -14.08
N ILE A 407 -8.44 -24.47 -14.77
CA ILE A 407 -8.48 -25.89 -15.13
C ILE A 407 -7.29 -26.26 -16.01
N ILE A 408 -7.02 -25.47 -17.06
CA ILE A 408 -5.92 -25.73 -17.98
C ILE A 408 -4.58 -25.58 -17.27
N PHE A 409 -4.43 -24.56 -16.43
CA PHE A 409 -3.24 -24.40 -15.60
C PHE A 409 -3.00 -25.63 -14.72
N SER A 410 -4.05 -26.14 -14.05
CA SER A 410 -3.96 -27.35 -13.23
C SER A 410 -3.51 -28.57 -14.04
N ILE A 411 -4.02 -28.74 -15.26
CA ILE A 411 -3.62 -29.84 -16.16
C ILE A 411 -2.17 -29.70 -16.59
N LEU A 412 -1.73 -28.49 -16.97
CA LEU A 412 -0.35 -28.23 -17.38
C LEU A 412 0.64 -28.52 -16.27
N ILE A 413 0.34 -28.09 -15.05
CA ILE A 413 1.14 -28.40 -13.85
C ILE A 413 1.20 -29.90 -13.62
N LYS A 414 0.06 -30.60 -13.67
CA LYS A 414 0.04 -32.07 -13.51
C LYS A 414 0.88 -32.77 -14.56
N LEU A 415 0.88 -32.28 -15.79
CA LEU A 415 1.66 -32.83 -16.89
C LEU A 415 3.16 -32.57 -16.71
N LEU A 416 3.53 -31.37 -16.24
CA LEU A 416 4.91 -31.02 -15.92
C LEU A 416 5.47 -31.84 -14.75
N LEU A 417 4.65 -32.06 -13.71
CA LEU A 417 5.03 -32.85 -12.54
C LEU A 417 4.86 -34.37 -12.74
N HIS A 418 4.20 -34.80 -13.82
CA HIS A 418 3.94 -36.21 -14.14
C HIS A 418 5.14 -37.16 -13.99
N PRO A 419 6.36 -36.87 -14.51
CA PRO A 419 7.50 -37.78 -14.32
C PRO A 419 7.87 -37.97 -12.85
N LEU A 420 7.72 -36.94 -12.03
CA LEU A 420 7.96 -37.02 -10.60
C LEU A 420 6.84 -37.78 -9.89
N THR A 421 5.59 -37.48 -10.24
CA THR A 421 4.40 -38.18 -9.73
C THR A 421 4.47 -39.67 -10.04
N LYS A 422 4.88 -40.06 -11.26
CA LYS A 422 5.08 -41.45 -11.66
C LYS A 422 6.09 -42.16 -10.77
N LYS A 423 7.27 -41.56 -10.54
CA LYS A 423 8.30 -42.13 -9.65
C LYS A 423 7.80 -42.30 -8.21
N SER A 424 6.97 -41.38 -7.75
CA SER A 424 6.36 -41.50 -6.42
C SER A 424 5.33 -42.62 -6.34
N TYR A 425 4.50 -42.79 -7.38
CA TYR A 425 3.59 -43.94 -7.49
C TYR A 425 4.35 -45.27 -7.52
N GLU A 426 5.44 -45.37 -8.27
CA GLU A 426 6.32 -46.54 -8.27
C GLU A 426 6.87 -46.81 -6.86
N SER A 427 7.37 -45.78 -6.17
CA SER A 427 7.85 -45.89 -4.78
C SER A 427 6.76 -46.34 -3.81
N MET A 428 5.51 -45.87 -3.98
CA MET A 428 4.38 -46.29 -3.16
C MET A 428 4.00 -47.75 -3.42
N SER A 429 4.01 -48.18 -4.68
CA SER A 429 3.78 -49.59 -5.05
C SER A 429 4.80 -50.51 -4.38
N HIS A 430 6.09 -50.16 -4.44
CA HIS A 430 7.13 -50.93 -3.76
C HIS A 430 7.01 -50.91 -2.23
N MET A 431 6.52 -49.82 -1.62
CA MET A 431 6.18 -49.84 -0.19
C MET A 431 5.00 -50.76 0.13
N GLN A 432 4.01 -50.83 -0.76
CA GLN A 432 2.84 -51.68 -0.57
C GLN A 432 3.22 -53.17 -0.59
N GLU A 433 4.16 -53.56 -1.45
CA GLU A 433 4.77 -54.90 -1.47
C GLU A 433 5.50 -55.27 -0.16
N LEU A 434 6.00 -54.28 0.58
CA LEU A 434 6.72 -54.48 1.85
C LEU A 434 5.79 -54.56 3.06
N GLN A 435 4.50 -54.22 2.96
CA GLN A 435 3.54 -54.28 4.06
C GLN A 435 3.47 -55.63 4.80
N PRO A 436 3.46 -56.82 4.13
CA PRO A 436 3.46 -58.09 4.84
C PRO A 436 4.71 -58.29 5.69
N LEU A 437 5.90 -57.99 5.14
CA LEU A 437 7.17 -58.06 5.87
C LEU A 437 7.23 -57.05 7.03
N MET A 438 6.61 -55.88 6.85
CA MET A 438 6.46 -54.87 7.91
C MET A 438 5.60 -55.39 9.07
N THR A 439 4.57 -56.18 8.75
CA THR A 439 3.66 -56.77 9.74
C THR A 439 4.38 -57.86 10.54
N GLU A 440 5.14 -58.73 9.87
CA GLU A 440 5.98 -59.73 10.55
C GLU A 440 7.03 -59.07 11.47
N LEU A 441 7.66 -57.97 11.02
CA LEU A 441 8.60 -57.20 11.84
C LEU A 441 7.94 -56.62 13.09
N LYS A 442 6.73 -56.07 12.94
CA LYS A 442 5.93 -55.50 14.04
C LYS A 442 5.52 -56.57 15.05
N GLU A 443 5.16 -57.76 14.60
CA GLU A 443 4.85 -58.88 15.49
C GLU A 443 6.09 -59.38 16.24
N LYS A 444 7.23 -59.50 15.56
CA LYS A 444 8.48 -59.99 16.14
C LYS A 444 9.10 -59.02 17.16
N TYR A 445 8.95 -57.72 16.97
CA TYR A 445 9.58 -56.68 17.81
C TYR A 445 8.56 -55.78 18.53
N LYS A 446 7.35 -56.28 18.79
CA LYS A 446 6.24 -55.52 19.41
C LYS A 446 6.61 -54.82 20.73
N ASN A 447 7.52 -55.41 21.50
CA ASN A 447 7.95 -54.91 22.82
C ASN A 447 9.24 -54.08 22.77
N ASP A 448 9.84 -53.85 21.60
CA ASP A 448 11.08 -53.09 21.43
C ASP A 448 10.96 -52.09 20.24
N PRO A 449 10.38 -50.90 20.48
CA PRO A 449 10.14 -49.92 19.43
C PRO A 449 11.43 -49.38 18.80
N GLN A 450 12.53 -49.30 19.56
CA GLN A 450 13.82 -48.85 19.02
C GLN A 450 14.40 -49.87 18.04
N ARG A 451 14.33 -51.16 18.37
CA ARG A 451 14.79 -52.22 17.46
C ARG A 451 13.89 -52.35 16.25
N MET A 452 12.57 -52.23 16.43
CA MET A 452 11.60 -52.18 15.34
C MET A 452 11.92 -51.07 14.34
N GLN A 453 12.25 -49.85 14.80
CA GLN A 453 12.58 -48.75 13.89
C GLN A 453 13.89 -48.99 13.12
N ARG A 454 14.90 -49.59 13.76
CA ARG A 454 16.18 -49.93 13.10
C ARG A 454 16.00 -51.01 12.03
N GLU A 455 15.29 -52.08 12.34
CA GLU A 455 15.06 -53.19 11.40
C GLU A 455 14.12 -52.74 10.25
N THR A 456 13.13 -51.88 10.53
CA THR A 456 12.30 -51.25 9.49
C THR A 456 13.13 -50.44 8.50
N MET A 457 14.04 -49.59 9.00
CA MET A 457 14.92 -48.80 8.12
C MET A 457 15.93 -49.66 7.37
N LYS A 458 16.38 -50.77 7.98
CA LYS A 458 17.27 -51.74 7.34
C LYS A 458 16.55 -52.44 6.18
N LEU A 459 15.31 -52.89 6.40
CA LEU A 459 14.45 -53.49 5.37
C LEU A 459 14.22 -52.53 4.21
N TYR A 460 13.90 -51.25 4.47
CA TYR A 460 13.77 -50.23 3.42
C TYR A 460 15.06 -50.04 2.62
N LYS A 461 16.22 -50.02 3.28
CA LYS A 461 17.52 -49.88 2.61
C LYS A 461 17.89 -51.12 1.79
N GLU A 462 17.67 -52.32 2.31
CA GLU A 462 17.92 -53.59 1.62
C GLU A 462 17.05 -53.74 0.36
N ARG A 463 15.82 -53.23 0.42
CA ARG A 463 14.85 -53.30 -0.69
C ARG A 463 14.88 -52.07 -1.61
N GLY A 464 15.76 -51.10 -1.34
CA GLY A 464 15.95 -49.90 -2.16
C GLY A 464 14.75 -48.95 -2.17
N VAL A 465 13.87 -49.01 -1.18
CA VAL A 465 12.65 -48.20 -1.10
C VAL A 465 12.89 -46.97 -0.23
N ASN A 466 12.55 -45.78 -0.74
CA ASN A 466 12.62 -44.54 0.03
C ASN A 466 11.24 -44.19 0.61
N PRO A 467 11.02 -44.25 1.93
CA PRO A 467 9.72 -43.91 2.53
C PRO A 467 9.28 -42.45 2.29
N LEU A 468 10.24 -41.54 2.02
CA LEU A 468 9.94 -40.15 1.66
C LEU A 468 9.57 -39.98 0.18
N GLY A 469 9.80 -40.98 -0.66
CA GLY A 469 9.45 -40.94 -2.07
C GLY A 469 7.93 -40.87 -2.31
N GLY A 470 7.13 -41.40 -1.38
CA GLY A 470 5.67 -41.40 -1.47
C GLY A 470 5.02 -40.04 -1.18
N CYS A 471 5.58 -39.24 -0.27
CA CYS A 471 5.05 -37.91 0.05
C CYS A 471 5.67 -36.79 -0.79
N LEU A 472 6.72 -37.08 -1.57
CA LEU A 472 7.46 -36.10 -2.36
C LEU A 472 6.59 -35.29 -3.35
N PRO A 473 5.64 -35.88 -4.11
CA PRO A 473 4.78 -35.10 -5.01
C PRO A 473 3.85 -34.17 -4.24
N MET A 474 3.33 -34.64 -3.11
CA MET A 474 2.46 -33.84 -2.26
C MET A 474 3.24 -32.65 -1.70
N LEU A 475 4.45 -32.90 -1.19
CA LEU A 475 5.33 -31.87 -0.66
C LEU A 475 5.71 -30.82 -1.71
N LEU A 476 5.96 -31.23 -2.96
CA LEU A 476 6.26 -30.30 -4.05
C LEU A 476 5.02 -29.53 -4.53
N GLN A 477 3.83 -30.15 -4.45
CA GLN A 477 2.56 -29.53 -4.82
C GLN A 477 2.10 -28.50 -3.79
N MET A 478 2.40 -28.69 -2.50
CA MET A 478 1.98 -27.77 -1.43
C MET A 478 2.40 -26.32 -1.71
N PRO A 479 3.66 -25.99 -2.04
CA PRO A 479 4.05 -24.62 -2.41
C PRO A 479 3.26 -24.03 -3.57
N LEU A 480 2.96 -24.85 -4.58
CA LEU A 480 2.20 -24.41 -5.73
C LEU A 480 0.72 -24.16 -5.38
N LEU A 481 0.13 -25.00 -4.53
CA LEU A 481 -1.22 -24.82 -4.03
C LEU A 481 -1.33 -23.52 -3.23
N PHE A 482 -0.38 -23.25 -2.33
CA PHE A 482 -0.35 -21.99 -1.58
C PHE A 482 -0.14 -20.79 -2.49
N ALA A 483 0.75 -20.88 -3.49
CA ALA A 483 0.94 -19.82 -4.47
C ALA A 483 -0.36 -19.50 -5.22
N LEU A 484 -1.09 -20.52 -5.67
CA LEU A 484 -2.41 -20.36 -6.28
C LEU A 484 -3.43 -19.75 -5.32
N PHE A 485 -3.49 -20.24 -4.08
CA PHE A 485 -4.42 -19.74 -3.08
C PHE A 485 -4.19 -18.26 -2.76
N ILE A 486 -2.93 -17.83 -2.67
CA ILE A 486 -2.57 -16.42 -2.51
C ILE A 486 -3.09 -15.63 -3.71
N VAL A 487 -2.77 -16.06 -4.93
CA VAL A 487 -3.23 -15.39 -6.16
C VAL A 487 -4.76 -15.29 -6.19
N PHE A 488 -5.50 -16.34 -5.87
CA PHE A 488 -6.97 -16.31 -5.86
C PHE A 488 -7.54 -15.27 -4.89
N ARG A 489 -6.93 -15.09 -3.72
CA ARG A 489 -7.43 -14.18 -2.68
C ARG A 489 -6.93 -12.75 -2.79
N SER A 490 -5.78 -12.51 -3.43
CA SER A 490 -5.17 -11.17 -3.51
C SER A 490 -5.30 -10.51 -4.88
N THR A 491 -5.64 -11.27 -5.92
CA THR A 491 -5.65 -10.76 -7.31
C THR A 491 -7.01 -10.18 -7.64
N ILE A 492 -7.06 -8.85 -7.77
CA ILE A 492 -8.27 -8.09 -8.15
C ILE A 492 -8.90 -8.58 -9.46
N GLN A 493 -8.12 -9.16 -10.39
CA GLN A 493 -8.65 -9.69 -11.65
C GLN A 493 -9.60 -10.87 -11.49
N LEU A 494 -9.58 -11.58 -10.36
CA LEU A 494 -10.44 -12.75 -10.11
C LEU A 494 -11.70 -12.37 -9.33
N ARG A 495 -11.76 -11.13 -8.84
CA ARG A 495 -12.87 -10.58 -8.08
C ARG A 495 -14.10 -10.43 -8.96
N GLY A 496 -15.18 -11.13 -8.63
CA GLY A 496 -16.46 -11.05 -9.35
C GLY A 496 -16.44 -11.73 -10.73
N GLU A 497 -15.41 -12.54 -11.01
CA GLU A 497 -15.35 -13.29 -12.28
C GLU A 497 -16.16 -14.60 -12.16
N PRO A 498 -17.17 -14.81 -13.02
CA PRO A 498 -17.97 -16.03 -13.00
C PRO A 498 -17.20 -17.19 -13.64
N PHE A 499 -17.47 -18.40 -13.18
CA PHE A 499 -16.96 -19.61 -13.82
C PHE A 499 -18.03 -20.31 -14.66
N ALA A 500 -18.91 -21.06 -13.99
CA ALA A 500 -19.98 -21.85 -14.60
C ALA A 500 -20.99 -22.26 -13.53
N LEU A 501 -22.22 -22.57 -13.94
CA LEU A 501 -23.30 -23.03 -13.06
C LEU A 501 -23.61 -22.02 -11.95
N TRP A 502 -23.49 -22.41 -10.67
CA TRP A 502 -23.75 -21.57 -9.49
C TRP A 502 -22.54 -20.73 -9.05
N ILE A 503 -21.37 -20.91 -9.68
CA ILE A 503 -20.14 -20.23 -9.29
C ILE A 503 -20.07 -18.87 -10.01
N HIS A 504 -20.52 -17.84 -9.30
CA HIS A 504 -20.60 -16.47 -9.81
C HIS A 504 -19.39 -15.59 -9.42
N ASP A 505 -18.55 -16.02 -8.48
CA ASP A 505 -17.34 -15.29 -8.07
C ASP A 505 -16.22 -16.26 -7.69
N LEU A 506 -15.14 -16.27 -8.47
CA LEU A 506 -13.96 -17.11 -8.25
C LEU A 506 -13.09 -16.68 -7.06
N SER A 507 -13.29 -15.48 -6.51
CA SER A 507 -12.49 -14.95 -5.40
C SER A 507 -13.08 -15.25 -4.01
N ARG A 508 -14.31 -15.79 -3.96
CA ARG A 508 -15.06 -16.05 -2.72
C ARG A 508 -15.21 -17.56 -2.46
N PRO A 509 -15.39 -17.98 -1.18
CA PRO A 509 -15.76 -19.36 -0.87
C PRO A 509 -17.09 -19.74 -1.54
N ASP A 510 -17.20 -20.98 -2.02
CA ASP A 510 -18.45 -21.48 -2.62
C ASP A 510 -19.57 -21.54 -1.57
N MET A 511 -20.72 -20.96 -1.91
CA MET A 511 -21.94 -21.03 -1.11
C MET A 511 -22.97 -21.77 -1.95
N LEU A 512 -23.23 -23.04 -1.63
CA LEU A 512 -24.35 -23.75 -2.23
C LEU A 512 -25.64 -23.02 -1.84
N PRO A 513 -26.52 -22.65 -2.79
CA PRO A 513 -27.84 -22.15 -2.44
C PRO A 513 -28.55 -23.26 -1.66
N LEU A 514 -28.75 -23.02 -0.36
CA LEU A 514 -29.46 -23.93 0.55
C LEU A 514 -30.93 -24.05 0.18
#